data_AF-A0A1Q3GKM9-F1
#
_entry.id   AF-A0A1Q3GKM9-F1
#
_cell.length_a   1.000
_cell.length_b   1.000
_cell.length_c   1.000
_cell.angle_alpha   90.00
_cell.angle_beta   90.00
_cell.angle_gamma   90.00
#
_symmetry.space_group_name_H-M   'P 1'
#
loop_
_entity.id
_entity.type
_entity.pdbx_description
1 polymer ?
#
loop_
_entity_poly.entity_id
_entity_poly.type
_entity_poly.pdbx_seq_one_letter_code
_entity_poly.pdbx_strand_id
1 'polypeptide(L)'
;MGVTLYIRGIEKKKEIIRGEIVSQGLYEVDVTNIDDVTITDYVAFDGGIFSVFELSGHQAMSDFGFYGNEEFDFVLRAPSSFDGTSIVNIEGAVHELMFEPKIVLETVQKLLEVIDDLESQEIQEYQEKANLEKLLKIVQETIDKSGILRCYYG
;
A
#
# COMPACT_ATOMS: atom_id res chain seq x y z
N MET A 1 5.25 -6.76 19.89
CA MET A 1 3.97 -6.73 19.17
C MET A 1 4.32 -6.55 17.71
N GLY A 2 3.85 -7.43 16.82
CA GLY A 2 4.11 -7.30 15.39
C GLY A 2 3.30 -6.15 14.81
N VAL A 3 3.85 -5.43 13.85
CA VAL A 3 3.15 -4.39 13.08
C VAL A 3 2.43 -5.08 11.93
N THR A 4 1.16 -4.76 11.70
CA THR A 4 0.37 -5.36 10.60
C THR A 4 0.02 -4.31 9.58
N LEU A 5 0.30 -4.55 8.30
CA LEU A 5 -0.16 -3.70 7.21
C LEU A 5 -1.55 -4.16 6.78
N TYR A 6 -2.51 -3.25 6.77
CA TYR A 6 -3.87 -3.49 6.32
C TYR A 6 -4.10 -2.73 5.03
N ILE A 7 -4.63 -3.40 4.01
CA ILE A 7 -4.89 -2.80 2.70
C ILE A 7 -6.36 -3.04 2.33
N ARG A 8 -7.04 -1.97 1.89
CA ARG A 8 -8.39 -2.04 1.30
C ARG A 8 -8.58 -1.03 0.17
N GLY A 9 -9.49 -1.35 -0.75
CA GLY A 9 -10.00 -0.42 -1.74
C GLY A 9 -11.09 0.50 -1.19
N ILE A 10 -11.07 1.76 -1.58
CA ILE A 10 -12.16 2.72 -1.32
C ILE A 10 -12.53 3.49 -2.59
N GLU A 11 -13.76 3.97 -2.68
CA GLU A 11 -14.24 4.76 -3.82
C GLU A 11 -13.52 6.10 -3.90
N LYS A 12 -13.03 6.44 -5.10
CA LYS A 12 -12.35 7.71 -5.37
C LYS A 12 -13.38 8.84 -5.53
N LYS A 13 -13.84 9.42 -4.42
CA LYS A 13 -14.77 10.56 -4.43
C LYS A 13 -14.05 11.89 -4.26
N LYS A 14 -14.46 12.89 -5.05
CA LYS A 14 -13.96 14.27 -4.89
C LYS A 14 -14.26 14.87 -3.51
N GLU A 15 -15.31 14.38 -2.86
CA GLU A 15 -15.76 14.84 -1.54
C GLU A 15 -14.83 14.43 -0.40
N ILE A 16 -14.00 13.40 -0.58
CA ILE A 16 -13.06 12.92 0.43
C ILE A 16 -11.61 13.28 0.09
N ILE A 17 -11.29 13.51 -1.19
CA ILE A 17 -9.96 13.93 -1.64
C ILE A 17 -9.77 15.42 -1.31
N ARG A 18 -8.65 15.73 -0.65
CA ARG A 18 -8.28 17.09 -0.21
C ARG A 18 -7.04 17.60 -0.94
N GLY A 19 -6.18 16.68 -1.39
CA GLY A 19 -4.99 16.98 -2.18
C GLY A 19 -4.59 15.80 -3.06
N GLU A 20 -3.85 16.08 -4.13
CA GLU A 20 -3.28 15.05 -5.01
C GLU A 20 -1.84 15.43 -5.40
N ILE A 21 -0.94 14.44 -5.35
CA ILE A 21 0.40 14.52 -5.93
C ILE A 21 0.39 13.59 -7.15
N VAL A 22 -0.13 14.10 -8.27
CA VAL A 22 -0.43 13.32 -9.48
C VAL A 22 0.77 12.52 -9.98
N SER A 23 1.98 13.10 -9.93
CA SER A 23 3.21 12.44 -10.41
C SER A 23 3.63 11.23 -9.58
N GLN A 24 3.13 11.10 -8.34
CA GLN A 24 3.44 10.00 -7.43
C GLN A 24 2.22 9.10 -7.18
N GLY A 25 1.06 9.41 -7.78
CA GLY A 25 -0.19 8.69 -7.53
C GLY A 25 -0.61 8.72 -6.06
N LEU A 26 -0.33 9.80 -5.34
CA LEU A 26 -0.69 9.96 -3.93
C LEU A 26 -1.90 10.88 -3.78
N TYR A 27 -2.80 10.50 -2.90
CA TYR A 27 -3.99 11.25 -2.56
C TYR A 27 -4.00 11.53 -1.06
N GLU A 28 -4.23 12.78 -0.68
CA GLU A 28 -4.58 13.15 0.69
C GLU A 28 -6.09 13.04 0.85
N VAL A 29 -6.54 12.21 1.80
CA VAL A 29 -7.95 11.86 1.96
C VAL A 29 -8.40 12.10 3.40
N ASP A 30 -9.52 12.80 3.56
CA ASP A 30 -10.24 12.94 4.83
C ASP A 30 -10.93 11.61 5.16
N VAL A 31 -10.51 10.98 6.26
CA VAL A 31 -10.95 9.62 6.61
C VAL A 31 -12.11 9.58 7.59
N THR A 32 -12.73 10.73 7.89
CA THR A 32 -13.81 10.82 8.90
C THR A 32 -14.99 9.89 8.61
N ASN A 33 -15.36 9.70 7.34
CA ASN A 33 -16.46 8.83 6.90
C ASN A 33 -15.99 7.78 5.88
N ILE A 34 -14.78 7.27 6.05
CA ILE A 34 -14.15 6.36 5.08
C ILE A 34 -14.90 5.02 4.92
N ASP A 35 -15.65 4.60 5.93
CA ASP A 35 -16.35 3.31 5.88
C ASP A 35 -17.54 3.33 4.90
N ASP A 36 -18.16 4.49 4.67
CA ASP A 36 -19.27 4.68 3.73
C ASP A 36 -18.85 4.55 2.24
N VAL A 37 -17.54 4.55 1.99
CA VAL A 37 -16.95 4.51 0.65
C VAL A 37 -16.08 3.27 0.44
N THR A 38 -16.21 2.26 1.31
CA THR A 38 -15.40 1.04 1.21
C THR A 38 -15.80 0.19 0.01
N ILE A 39 -14.81 -0.25 -0.78
CA ILE A 39 -15.01 -1.15 -1.92
C ILE A 39 -14.74 -2.60 -1.53
N THR A 40 -13.64 -2.85 -0.81
CA THR A 40 -13.20 -4.18 -0.40
C THR A 40 -13.01 -4.24 1.11
N ASP A 41 -13.13 -5.43 1.68
CA ASP A 41 -12.65 -5.69 3.03
C ASP A 41 -11.11 -5.56 3.12
N TYR A 42 -10.58 -5.51 4.33
CA TYR A 42 -9.15 -5.51 4.56
C TYR A 42 -8.51 -6.85 4.24
N VAL A 43 -7.32 -6.79 3.66
CA VAL A 43 -6.32 -7.85 3.78
C VAL A 43 -5.22 -7.38 4.71
N ALA A 44 -4.91 -8.23 5.67
CA ALA A 44 -3.84 -8.04 6.64
C ALA A 44 -2.58 -8.76 6.15
N PHE A 45 -1.44 -8.07 6.28
CA PHE A 45 -0.11 -8.58 6.06
C PHE A 45 0.64 -8.45 7.39
N ASP A 46 0.66 -9.55 8.14
CA ASP A 46 1.37 -9.61 9.42
C ASP A 46 2.87 -9.39 9.17
N GLY A 47 3.47 -8.37 9.80
CA GLY A 47 4.85 -7.97 9.56
C GLY A 47 5.06 -7.04 8.35
N GLY A 48 4.01 -6.77 7.56
CA GLY A 48 4.08 -5.95 6.36
C GLY A 48 4.41 -6.75 5.10
N ILE A 49 5.08 -6.12 4.13
CA ILE A 49 5.52 -6.74 2.89
C ILE A 49 7.06 -6.78 2.92
N PHE A 50 7.63 -7.91 3.32
CA PHE A 50 9.07 -8.08 3.55
C PHE A 50 9.89 -7.94 2.28
N SER A 51 9.37 -8.39 1.13
CA SER A 51 10.04 -8.20 -0.17
C SER A 51 10.31 -6.73 -0.46
N VAL A 52 9.40 -5.84 -0.08
CA VAL A 52 9.60 -4.39 -0.20
C VAL A 52 10.74 -3.90 0.71
N PHE A 53 10.76 -4.34 1.97
CA PHE A 53 11.82 -3.93 2.90
C PHE A 53 13.19 -4.43 2.47
N GLU A 54 13.29 -5.68 2.02
CA GLU A 54 14.52 -6.29 1.52
C GLU A 54 15.04 -5.55 0.28
N LEU A 55 14.16 -5.30 -0.71
CA LEU A 55 14.52 -4.60 -1.94
C LEU A 55 14.90 -3.14 -1.65
N SER A 56 14.16 -2.42 -0.81
CA SER A 56 14.44 -1.00 -0.52
C SER A 56 15.83 -0.75 0.10
N GLY A 57 16.40 -1.76 0.77
CA GLY A 57 17.76 -1.72 1.32
C GLY A 57 18.83 -2.22 0.35
N HIS A 58 18.45 -2.80 -0.79
CA HIS A 58 19.37 -3.43 -1.73
C HIS A 58 20.01 -2.40 -2.67
N GLN A 59 21.35 -2.38 -2.77
CA GLN A 59 22.06 -1.41 -3.63
C GLN A 59 21.75 -1.55 -5.12
N ALA A 60 21.21 -2.70 -5.55
CA ALA A 60 20.93 -3.05 -6.93
C ALA A 60 19.45 -3.38 -7.19
N MET A 61 18.52 -2.59 -6.63
CA MET A 61 17.07 -2.71 -6.91
C MET A 61 16.71 -2.78 -8.40
N SER A 62 17.49 -2.09 -9.25
CA SER A 62 17.32 -2.06 -10.69
C SER A 62 17.46 -3.43 -11.35
N ASP A 63 18.24 -4.33 -10.74
CA ASP A 63 18.43 -5.69 -11.26
C ASP A 63 17.14 -6.51 -11.14
N PHE A 64 16.24 -6.10 -10.25
CA PHE A 64 14.91 -6.67 -10.03
C PHE A 64 13.80 -5.86 -10.71
N GLY A 65 14.15 -4.85 -11.54
CA GLY A 65 13.17 -4.05 -12.30
C GLY A 65 12.54 -2.88 -11.52
N PHE A 66 13.11 -2.49 -10.37
CA PHE A 66 12.68 -1.34 -9.58
C PHE A 66 13.68 -0.18 -9.71
N TYR A 67 13.18 1.03 -9.96
CA TYR A 67 14.00 2.20 -10.29
C TYR A 67 13.93 3.31 -9.24
N GLY A 68 13.01 3.22 -8.29
CA GLY A 68 12.90 4.17 -7.20
C GLY A 68 12.07 3.66 -6.03
N ASN A 69 12.28 4.24 -4.84
CA ASN A 69 11.55 3.88 -3.63
C ASN A 69 10.09 4.34 -3.67
N GLU A 70 9.76 5.30 -4.53
CA GLU A 70 8.38 5.75 -4.76
C GLU A 70 7.46 4.62 -5.26
N GLU A 71 8.00 3.59 -5.93
CA GLU A 71 7.25 2.39 -6.32
C GLU A 71 6.74 1.62 -5.09
N PHE A 72 7.37 1.82 -3.93
CA PHE A 72 7.06 1.19 -2.65
C PHE A 72 6.33 2.12 -1.67
N ASP A 73 5.92 3.32 -2.08
CA ASP A 73 5.32 4.31 -1.17
C ASP A 73 4.08 3.77 -0.45
N PHE A 74 3.31 2.86 -1.06
CA PHE A 74 2.14 2.22 -0.43
C PHE A 74 2.48 1.35 0.79
N VAL A 75 3.76 1.00 0.97
CA VAL A 75 4.29 0.28 2.13
C VAL A 75 5.13 1.21 2.99
N LEU A 76 6.02 2.02 2.38
CA LEU A 76 6.99 2.84 3.10
C LEU A 76 6.39 4.13 3.69
N ARG A 77 5.29 4.61 3.12
CA ARG A 77 4.58 5.82 3.57
C ARG A 77 3.15 5.54 3.99
N ALA A 78 2.78 4.27 4.19
CA ALA A 78 1.46 3.91 4.71
C ALA A 78 1.23 4.59 6.07
N PRO A 79 0.08 5.26 6.27
CA PRO A 79 -0.35 5.76 7.56
C PRO A 79 -0.10 4.80 8.72
N SER A 80 0.47 5.28 9.83
CA SER A 80 0.77 4.45 10.99
C SER A 80 0.22 5.07 12.26
N SER A 81 -0.67 4.34 12.95
CA SER A 81 -1.23 4.81 14.23
C SER A 81 -0.22 4.78 15.39
N PHE A 82 0.95 4.15 15.20
CA PHE A 82 1.97 4.02 16.25
C PHE A 82 2.89 5.23 16.34
N ASP A 83 3.32 5.76 15.20
CA ASP A 83 4.29 6.86 15.12
C ASP A 83 3.70 8.12 14.46
N GLY A 84 2.46 8.06 13.94
CA GLY A 84 1.79 9.17 13.28
C GLY A 84 2.28 9.42 11.85
N THR A 85 3.08 8.52 11.27
CA THR A 85 3.56 8.65 9.88
C THR A 85 2.37 8.78 8.94
N SER A 86 2.45 9.75 8.01
CA SER A 86 1.44 9.99 6.96
C SER A 86 0.01 10.22 7.47
N ILE A 87 -0.15 10.63 8.73
CA ILE A 87 -1.40 11.07 9.33
C ILE A 87 -1.27 12.55 9.68
N VAL A 88 -2.20 13.38 9.18
CA VAL A 88 -2.25 14.81 9.50
C VAL A 88 -3.64 15.16 10.05
N ASN A 89 -3.68 16.00 11.08
CA ASN A 89 -4.94 16.55 11.58
C ASN A 89 -5.12 17.97 11.04
N ILE A 90 -6.18 18.21 10.28
CA ILE A 90 -6.51 19.52 9.71
C ILE A 90 -7.90 19.91 10.21
N GLU A 91 -7.99 21.00 10.96
CA GLU A 91 -9.27 21.55 11.47
C GLU A 91 -10.15 20.52 12.23
N GLY A 92 -9.54 19.49 12.83
CA GLY A 92 -10.24 18.44 13.57
C GLY A 92 -10.62 17.21 12.76
N ALA A 93 -10.34 17.19 11.44
CA ALA A 93 -10.45 16.01 10.59
C ALA A 93 -9.10 15.28 10.49
N VAL A 94 -9.15 13.94 10.48
CA VAL A 94 -7.98 13.09 10.26
C VAL A 94 -7.81 12.89 8.75
N HIS A 95 -6.62 13.17 8.25
CA HIS A 95 -6.24 13.01 6.86
C HIS A 95 -5.15 11.94 6.74
N GLU A 96 -5.30 11.06 5.76
CA GLU A 96 -4.36 9.97 5.49
C GLU A 96 -3.92 9.98 4.02
N LEU A 97 -2.71 9.49 3.79
CA LEU A 97 -2.23 9.20 2.43
C LEU A 97 -2.85 7.90 1.89
N MET A 98 -3.28 7.98 0.63
CA MET A 98 -3.81 6.85 -0.14
C MET A 98 -3.16 6.79 -1.51
N PHE A 99 -3.21 5.60 -2.12
CA PHE A 99 -2.33 5.25 -3.23
C PHE A 99 -3.12 4.89 -4.50
N GLU A 100 -2.60 5.31 -5.66
CA GLU A 100 -3.12 4.96 -6.96
C GLU A 100 -2.97 3.46 -7.22
N PRO A 101 -4.06 2.70 -7.39
CA PRO A 101 -4.01 1.25 -7.46
C PRO A 101 -3.26 0.74 -8.70
N LYS A 102 -3.19 1.51 -9.79
CA LYS A 102 -2.41 1.12 -10.97
C LYS A 102 -0.91 1.03 -10.68
N ILE A 103 -0.37 1.98 -9.91
CA ILE A 103 1.05 1.95 -9.52
C ILE A 103 1.29 0.75 -8.60
N VAL A 104 0.40 0.54 -7.62
CA VAL A 104 0.50 -0.61 -6.72
C VAL A 104 0.39 -1.94 -7.48
N LEU A 105 -0.46 -2.03 -8.51
CA LEU A 105 -0.59 -3.22 -9.35
C LEU A 105 0.73 -3.56 -10.03
N GLU A 106 1.35 -2.57 -10.68
CA GLU A 106 2.64 -2.73 -11.36
C GLU A 106 3.72 -3.20 -10.38
N THR A 107 3.79 -2.58 -9.19
CA THR A 107 4.74 -2.98 -8.15
C THR A 107 4.48 -4.43 -7.68
N VAL A 108 3.24 -4.80 -7.38
CA VAL A 108 2.90 -6.15 -6.90
C VAL A 108 3.18 -7.22 -7.96
N GLN A 109 2.94 -6.91 -9.24
CA GLN A 109 3.27 -7.82 -10.35
C GLN A 109 4.77 -8.06 -10.44
N LYS A 110 5.60 -7.00 -10.39
CA LYS A 110 7.06 -7.14 -10.35
C LYS A 110 7.54 -7.92 -9.13
N LEU A 111 6.98 -7.64 -7.94
CA LEU A 111 7.32 -8.38 -6.72
C LEU A 111 7.03 -9.87 -6.89
N LEU A 112 5.89 -10.25 -7.46
CA LEU A 112 5.55 -11.65 -7.72
C LEU A 112 6.51 -12.35 -8.70
N GLU A 113 7.11 -11.60 -9.64
CA GLU A 113 8.09 -12.14 -10.59
C GLU A 113 9.44 -12.44 -9.92
N VAL A 114 9.83 -11.65 -8.91
CA VAL A 114 11.15 -11.75 -8.28
C VAL A 114 11.13 -12.39 -6.88
N ILE A 115 9.97 -12.57 -6.26
CA ILE A 115 9.87 -13.01 -4.85
C ILE A 115 10.53 -14.36 -4.59
N ASP A 116 10.55 -15.27 -5.56
CA ASP A 116 11.20 -16.58 -5.41
C ASP A 116 12.74 -16.47 -5.44
N ASP A 117 13.29 -15.37 -5.96
CA ASP A 117 14.72 -15.08 -5.99
C ASP A 117 15.21 -14.36 -4.72
N LEU A 118 14.29 -13.89 -3.88
CA LEU A 118 14.59 -13.26 -2.60
C LEU A 118 14.86 -14.34 -1.54
N GLU A 119 16.11 -14.47 -1.09
CA GLU A 119 16.54 -15.49 -0.11
C GLU A 119 16.21 -15.10 1.36
N SER A 120 15.02 -14.52 1.62
CA SER A 120 14.58 -14.13 2.98
C SER A 120 13.78 -15.24 3.68
N GLN A 121 14.10 -15.47 4.95
CA GLN A 121 13.35 -16.40 5.81
C GLN A 121 11.96 -15.86 6.15
N GLU A 122 11.84 -14.54 6.35
CA GLU A 122 10.59 -13.87 6.66
C GLU A 122 9.59 -13.99 5.50
N ILE A 123 10.03 -13.78 4.26
CA ILE A 123 9.18 -13.96 3.07
C ILE A 123 8.56 -15.37 3.02
N GLN A 124 9.35 -16.39 3.37
CA GLN A 124 8.91 -17.78 3.40
C GLN A 124 7.99 -18.07 4.59
N GLU A 125 8.34 -17.61 5.79
CA GLU A 125 7.58 -17.82 7.03
C GLU A 125 6.16 -17.24 6.91
N TYR A 126 6.05 -16.03 6.37
CA TYR A 126 4.79 -15.31 6.22
C TYR A 126 4.03 -15.65 4.93
N GLN A 127 4.54 -16.59 4.12
CA GLN A 127 3.93 -17.02 2.86
C GLN A 127 3.61 -15.83 1.94
N GLU A 128 4.54 -14.88 1.84
CA GLU A 128 4.26 -13.55 1.28
C GLU A 128 3.77 -13.62 -0.17
N LYS A 129 4.27 -14.57 -0.97
CA LYS A 129 3.78 -14.81 -2.34
C LYS A 129 2.26 -15.02 -2.39
N ALA A 130 1.71 -15.86 -1.52
CA ALA A 130 0.26 -16.10 -1.46
C ALA A 130 -0.50 -14.85 -0.99
N ASN A 131 0.12 -14.00 -0.16
CA ASN A 131 -0.47 -12.74 0.27
C ASN A 131 -0.41 -11.67 -0.83
N LEU A 132 0.66 -11.61 -1.63
CA LEU A 132 0.76 -10.75 -2.81
C LEU A 132 -0.28 -11.15 -3.87
N GLU A 133 -0.55 -12.44 -4.05
CA GLU A 133 -1.65 -12.90 -4.93
C GLU A 133 -3.03 -12.46 -4.44
N LYS A 134 -3.25 -12.39 -3.11
CA LYS A 134 -4.48 -11.81 -2.54
C LYS A 134 -4.51 -10.29 -2.74
N LEU A 135 -3.38 -9.61 -2.55
CA LEU A 135 -3.25 -8.18 -2.78
C LEU A 135 -3.64 -7.83 -4.21
N LEU A 136 -3.09 -8.56 -5.18
CA LEU A 136 -3.35 -8.38 -6.61
C LEU A 136 -4.86 -8.37 -6.92
N LYS A 137 -5.64 -9.26 -6.28
CA LYS A 137 -7.10 -9.33 -6.45
C LYS A 137 -7.80 -8.06 -5.95
N ILE A 138 -7.44 -7.58 -4.76
CA ILE A 138 -8.01 -6.35 -4.19
C ILE A 138 -7.63 -5.13 -5.02
N VAL A 139 -6.38 -5.06 -5.45
CA VAL A 139 -5.89 -3.96 -6.30
C VAL A 139 -6.68 -3.94 -7.60
N GLN A 140 -6.85 -5.09 -8.26
CA GLN A 140 -7.62 -5.18 -9.50
C GLN A 140 -9.09 -4.81 -9.30
N GLU A 141 -9.74 -5.31 -8.24
CA GLU A 141 -11.13 -4.95 -7.92
C GLU A 141 -11.29 -3.44 -7.66
N THR A 142 -10.30 -2.84 -7.00
CA THR A 142 -10.26 -1.38 -6.75
C THR A 142 -10.13 -0.61 -8.06
N ILE A 143 -9.29 -1.07 -9.00
CA ILE A 143 -9.16 -0.46 -10.34
C ILE A 143 -10.48 -0.54 -11.10
N ASP A 144 -11.11 -1.72 -11.11
CA ASP A 144 -12.35 -1.97 -11.87
C ASP A 144 -13.50 -1.07 -11.40
N LYS A 145 -13.49 -0.70 -10.11
CA LYS A 145 -14.45 0.22 -9.49
C LYS A 145 -13.96 1.66 -9.41
N SER A 146 -12.87 2.01 -10.10
CA SER A 146 -12.28 3.36 -10.14
C SER A 146 -11.97 3.94 -8.74
N GLY A 147 -11.47 3.10 -7.84
CA GLY A 147 -11.12 3.45 -6.46
C GLY A 147 -9.68 3.91 -6.25
N ILE A 148 -9.32 4.06 -4.98
CA ILE A 148 -7.96 4.27 -4.46
C ILE A 148 -7.68 3.28 -3.33
N LEU A 149 -6.41 3.01 -3.05
CA LEU A 149 -6.03 2.07 -1.99
C LEU A 149 -5.70 2.82 -0.70
N ARG A 150 -6.35 2.40 0.38
CA ARG A 150 -5.90 2.73 1.73
C ARG A 150 -4.97 1.63 2.21
N CYS A 151 -3.76 2.00 2.57
CA CYS A 151 -2.79 1.13 3.23
C CYS A 151 -2.51 1.73 4.60
N TYR A 152 -2.57 0.97 5.70
CA TYR A 152 -2.26 1.51 7.02
C TYR A 152 -1.60 0.46 7.92
N TYR A 153 -0.68 0.89 8.77
CA TYR A 153 -0.11 0.07 9.83
C TYR A 153 -0.88 0.23 11.13
N GLY A 154 -1.28 -0.91 11.71
CA GLY A 154 -1.97 -1.01 12.99
C GLY A 154 -1.55 -2.21 13.82
#